data_AF-A0A7V9F6D6-F1
#
_entry.id   AF-A0A7V9F6D6-F1
#
_cell.length_a   1.000
_cell.length_b   1.000
_cell.length_c   1.000
_cell.angle_alpha   90.00
_cell.angle_beta   90.00
_cell.angle_gamma   90.00
#
_symmetry.space_group_name_H-M   'P 1'
#
loop_
_entity.id
_entity.type
_entity.pdbx_description
1 polymer ?
#
loop_
_entity_poly.entity_id
_entity_poly.type
_entity_poly.pdbx_seq_one_letter_code
_entity_poly.pdbx_strand_id
1 'polypeptide(L)' 'SDRFAGSDVIPRPPQWGGFLVRPHLMEFWQGRPGRMHDRILFSRLDDDTWRKQRLAP' A
#
# COMPACT_ATOMS: atom_id res chain seq x y z
N SER A 1 -14.00 28.70 -20.89
CA SER A 1 -14.37 27.88 -19.72
C SER A 1 -13.64 28.49 -18.56
N ASP A 2 -14.29 29.41 -17.84
CA ASP A 2 -13.59 30.40 -17.00
C ASP A 2 -13.92 30.22 -15.53
N ARG A 3 -14.25 28.98 -15.14
CA ARG A 3 -14.87 28.62 -13.85
C ARG A 3 -14.10 29.09 -12.61
N PHE A 4 -12.80 29.34 -12.75
CA PHE A 4 -11.91 29.78 -11.66
C PHE A 4 -10.97 30.94 -12.08
N ALA A 5 -11.25 31.62 -13.20
CA ALA A 5 -10.40 32.71 -13.65
C ALA A 5 -10.49 33.89 -12.66
N GLY A 6 -9.35 34.33 -12.12
CA GLY A 6 -9.26 35.41 -11.13
C GLY A 6 -9.52 35.01 -9.68
N SER A 7 -9.64 33.72 -9.37
CA SER A 7 -9.78 33.23 -7.99
C SER A 7 -8.42 32.92 -7.37
N ASP A 8 -8.08 33.56 -6.25
CA ASP A 8 -6.84 33.28 -5.50
C ASP A 8 -6.88 31.92 -4.78
N VAL A 9 -8.07 31.34 -4.61
CA VAL A 9 -8.30 30.04 -3.95
C VAL A 9 -9.19 29.16 -4.82
N ILE A 10 -8.74 27.94 -5.10
CA ILE A 10 -9.52 26.90 -5.75
C ILE A 10 -9.98 25.89 -4.68
N PRO A 11 -11.28 25.76 -4.41
CA PRO A 11 -11.76 24.84 -3.40
C PRO A 11 -11.54 23.40 -3.85
N ARG A 12 -11.08 22.56 -2.93
CA ARG A 12 -10.97 21.12 -3.17
C ARG A 12 -12.38 20.54 -3.43
N PRO A 13 -12.59 19.78 -4.52
CA PRO A 13 -13.89 19.17 -4.80
C PRO A 13 -14.37 18.28 -3.63
N PRO A 14 -15.68 18.27 -3.30
CA PRO A 14 -16.22 17.47 -2.20
C PRO A 14 -15.92 15.97 -2.32
N GLN A 15 -15.84 15.45 -3.55
CA GLN A 15 -15.51 14.06 -3.85
C GLN A 15 -14.01 13.75 -3.77
N TRP A 16 -13.15 14.76 -3.60
CA TRP A 16 -11.71 14.57 -3.56
C TRP A 16 -11.30 14.14 -2.14
N GLY A 17 -10.87 12.89 -2.04
CA GLY A 17 -10.42 12.27 -0.81
C GLY A 17 -9.35 11.22 -1.09
N GLY A 18 -9.19 10.28 -0.16
CA GLY A 18 -8.26 9.18 -0.31
C GLY A 18 -8.83 7.90 0.29
N PHE A 19 -8.20 6.79 -0.03
CA PHE A 19 -8.53 5.48 0.52
C PHE A 19 -7.41 5.01 1.45
N LEU A 20 -7.80 4.33 2.53
CA LEU A 20 -6.85 3.65 3.41
C LEU A 20 -6.87 2.16 3.07
N VAL A 21 -5.73 1.65 2.60
CA VAL A 21 -5.54 0.19 2.47
C VAL A 21 -5.08 -0.36 3.81
N ARG A 22 -5.92 -1.19 4.43
CA ARG A 22 -5.57 -1.95 5.64
C ARG A 22 -5.08 -3.32 5.21
N PRO A 23 -3.76 -3.60 5.27
CA PRO A 23 -3.25 -4.87 4.80
C PRO A 23 -3.69 -6.01 5.73
N HIS A 24 -4.11 -7.11 5.13
CA HIS A 24 -4.22 -8.42 5.80
C HIS A 24 -2.97 -9.28 5.53
N LEU A 25 -2.28 -9.01 4.42
CA LEU A 25 -1.11 -9.72 3.94
C LEU A 25 -0.11 -8.72 3.33
N MET A 26 1.18 -8.93 3.59
CA MET A 26 2.27 -8.17 2.98
C MET A 26 3.42 -9.14 2.64
N GLU A 27 3.87 -9.15 1.39
CA GLU A 27 5.00 -9.97 0.96
C GLU A 27 6.18 -9.07 0.57
N PHE A 28 7.33 -9.34 1.19
CA PHE A 28 8.60 -8.73 0.82
C PHE A 28 9.39 -9.72 -0.03
N TRP A 29 9.77 -9.27 -1.21
CA TRP A 29 10.42 -10.09 -2.22
C TRP A 29 11.78 -9.48 -2.56
N GLN A 30 12.86 -10.19 -2.28
CA GLN A 30 14.22 -9.71 -2.53
C GLN A 30 14.95 -10.62 -3.52
N GLY A 31 15.45 -10.01 -4.59
CA GLY A 31 16.29 -10.67 -5.59
C GLY A 31 17.62 -11.17 -5.02
N ARG A 32 18.02 -12.39 -5.39
CA ARG A 32 19.40 -12.89 -5.25
C ARG A 32 19.89 -13.50 -6.57
N PRO A 33 21.22 -13.54 -6.81
CA PRO A 33 21.79 -14.30 -7.92
C PRO A 33 21.33 -15.77 -7.90
N GLY A 34 21.14 -16.36 -9.08
CA GLY A 34 20.74 -17.77 -9.20
C GLY A 34 19.26 -18.08 -8.95
N ARG A 35 18.36 -17.08 -9.05
CA ARG A 35 16.89 -17.23 -8.90
C ARG A 35 16.43 -17.70 -7.50
N MET A 36 17.31 -17.66 -6.50
CA MET A 36 17.00 -18.03 -5.12
C MET A 36 16.51 -16.82 -4.32
N HIS A 37 15.30 -16.38 -4.62
CA HIS A 37 14.67 -15.20 -4.03
C HIS A 37 14.31 -15.39 -2.56
N ASP A 38 14.54 -14.35 -1.75
CA ASP A 38 13.99 -14.31 -0.40
C ASP A 38 12.56 -13.81 -0.47
N ARG A 39 11.64 -14.62 0.07
CA ARG A 39 10.23 -14.30 0.16
C ARG A 39 9.82 -14.32 1.63
N ILE A 40 9.47 -13.16 2.15
CA ILE A 40 9.02 -13.00 3.54
C ILE A 40 7.56 -12.53 3.52
N LEU A 41 6.66 -13.37 4.02
CA LEU A 41 5.24 -13.07 4.14
C LEU A 41 4.91 -12.66 5.58
N PHE A 42 4.17 -11.55 5.71
CA PHE A 42 3.50 -11.14 6.93
C PHE A 42 1.99 -11.34 6.75
N SER A 43 1.36 -12.03 7.71
CA SER A 43 -0.09 -12.24 7.77
C SER A 43 -0.64 -11.70 9.08
N ARG A 44 -1.74 -10.96 9.02
CA ARG A 44 -2.43 -10.46 10.20
C ARG A 44 -3.23 -11.59 10.85
N LEU A 45 -3.12 -11.72 12.16
CA LEU A 45 -3.87 -12.68 12.97
C LEU A 45 -5.11 -12.03 13.57
N ASP A 46 -5.98 -12.85 14.16
CA ASP A 46 -7.26 -12.40 14.75
C ASP A 46 -7.06 -11.48 15.97
N ASP A 47 -5.90 -11.56 16.63
CA ASP A 47 -5.49 -10.71 17.75
C ASP A 47 -4.76 -9.42 17.31
N ASP A 48 -4.86 -9.07 16.02
CA ASP A 48 -4.18 -7.93 15.38
C ASP A 48 -2.65 -7.98 15.41
N THR A 49 -2.05 -9.09 15.81
CA THR A 49 -0.61 -9.31 15.68
C THR A 49 -0.22 -9.79 14.28
N TRP A 50 1.08 -9.78 13.98
CA TRP A 50 1.63 -10.19 12.70
C TRP A 50 2.42 -11.48 12.82
N ARG A 51 2.05 -12.48 12.03
CA ARG A 51 2.84 -13.70 11.84
C ARG A 51 3.78 -13.53 10.64
N LYS A 52 5.06 -13.82 10.84
CA LYS A 52 6.11 -13.82 9.80
C LYS A 52 6.42 -15.24 9.33
N GLN A 53 6.49 -15.45 8.02
CA GLN A 53 6.84 -16.74 7.39
C GLN A 53 7.83 -16.52 6.24
N ARG A 54 8.73 -17.48 6.00
CA ARG A 54 9.58 -17.52 4.81
C ARG A 54 8.97 -18.48 3.80
N LEU A 55 8.86 -18.07 2.54
CA LEU A 55 8.36 -18.90 1.45
C LEU A 55 9.54 -19.41 0.61
N ALA A 56 9.34 -20.55 -0.06
CA ALA A 56 10.28 -21.04 -1.06
C ALA A 56 10.33 -20.08 -2.27
N PRO A 57 11.52 -19.85 -2.87
CA PRO A 57 11.67 -19.06 -4.09
C PRO A 57 10.81 -19.57 -5.25
#